data_AF-A0A7K8KL65-F1
#
_entry.id   AF-A0A7K8KL65-F1
#
_cell.length_a   1.000
_cell.length_b   1.000
_cell.length_c   1.000
_cell.angle_alpha   90.00
_cell.angle_beta   90.00
_cell.angle_gamma   90.00
#
_symmetry.space_group_name_H-M   'P 1'
#
loop_
_entity.id
_entity.type
_entity.pdbx_description
1 polymer ?
#
loop_
_entity_poly.entity_id
_entity_poly.type
_entity_poly.pdbx_seq_one_letter_code
_entity_poly.pdbx_strand_id
1 'polypeptide(L)'
;RKRRDHIKDSFHSLRDSVPSLQGEKASRAQILDKATEYIQYMRRKNHTHQQDIDDLKRQNALLEQQVRALEKARSSAQLQANYPSTDGSLYTNPKGGAISAFDGGSDSSSDSEPDEPQNRKKLRMEAS
;
A
#
# COMPACT_ATOMS: atom_id res chain seq x y z
N ARG A 1 10.10 -34.61 -39.96
CA ARG A 1 10.47 -33.20 -40.20
C ARG A 1 9.78 -32.27 -39.19
N LYS A 2 8.43 -32.25 -39.14
CA LYS A 2 7.60 -31.49 -38.17
C LYS A 2 8.13 -31.36 -36.73
N ARG A 3 8.45 -32.47 -36.04
CA ARG A 3 9.00 -32.46 -34.67
C ARG A 3 10.25 -31.58 -34.52
N ARG A 4 11.16 -31.64 -35.49
CA ARG A 4 12.42 -30.91 -35.44
C ARG A 4 12.18 -29.40 -35.56
N ASP A 5 11.19 -29.00 -36.35
CA ASP A 5 10.84 -27.60 -36.54
C ASP A 5 10.21 -27.04 -35.26
N HIS A 6 9.30 -27.78 -34.62
CA HIS A 6 8.77 -27.40 -33.30
C HIS A 6 9.87 -27.23 -32.24
N ILE A 7 10.82 -28.16 -32.16
CA ILE A 7 11.96 -28.03 -31.23
C ILE A 7 12.77 -26.79 -31.55
N LYS A 8 13.00 -26.49 -32.84
CA LYS A 8 13.71 -25.29 -33.27
C LYS A 8 12.98 -24.05 -32.78
N ASP A 9 11.66 -23.99 -32.91
CA ASP A 9 10.85 -22.85 -32.46
C ASP A 9 10.93 -22.69 -30.94
N SER A 10 10.83 -23.80 -30.18
CA SER A 10 11.01 -23.78 -28.72
C SER A 10 12.38 -23.24 -28.29
N PHE A 11 13.45 -23.55 -29.03
CA PHE A 11 14.78 -22.98 -28.77
C PHE A 11 14.84 -21.47 -29.04
N HIS A 12 14.12 -20.96 -30.04
CA HIS A 12 14.01 -19.51 -30.27
C HIS A 12 13.28 -18.83 -29.11
N SER A 13 12.11 -19.36 -28.72
CA SER A 13 11.36 -18.83 -27.58
C SER A 13 12.15 -18.85 -26.26
N LEU A 14 12.92 -19.92 -26.02
CA LEU A 14 13.77 -20.02 -24.84
C LEU A 14 14.89 -18.98 -24.86
N ARG A 15 15.57 -18.81 -26.00
CA ARG A 15 16.62 -17.80 -26.18
C ARG A 15 16.09 -16.39 -25.88
N ASP A 16 14.93 -16.04 -26.42
CA ASP A 16 14.34 -14.72 -26.25
C ASP A 16 13.90 -14.45 -24.81
N SER A 17 13.66 -15.50 -24.02
CA SER A 17 13.29 -15.40 -22.60
C SER A 17 14.48 -15.24 -21.66
N VAL A 18 15.71 -15.47 -22.15
CA VAL A 18 16.95 -15.37 -21.36
C VAL A 18 17.64 -14.04 -21.69
N PRO A 19 17.69 -13.05 -20.77
CA PRO A 19 18.16 -11.70 -21.08
C PRO A 19 19.56 -11.64 -21.69
N SER A 20 20.49 -12.50 -21.25
CA SER A 20 21.87 -12.52 -21.75
C SER A 20 22.02 -13.10 -23.16
N LEU A 21 20.95 -13.62 -23.78
CA LEU A 21 20.98 -14.23 -25.10
C LEU A 21 20.11 -13.48 -26.13
N GLN A 22 19.41 -12.43 -25.69
CA GLN A 22 18.58 -11.60 -26.55
C GLN A 22 19.47 -10.88 -27.57
N GLY A 23 19.08 -10.92 -28.84
CA GLY A 23 19.85 -10.28 -29.93
C GLY A 23 21.11 -11.02 -30.38
N GLU A 24 21.61 -12.00 -29.62
CA GLU A 24 22.89 -12.69 -29.91
C GLU A 24 22.74 -14.08 -30.53
N LYS A 25 23.50 -14.42 -31.58
CA LYS A 25 23.48 -15.79 -32.13
C LYS A 25 24.06 -16.77 -31.11
N ALA A 26 23.22 -17.63 -30.55
CA ALA A 26 23.61 -18.64 -29.56
C ALA A 26 23.36 -20.06 -30.08
N SER A 27 24.30 -20.97 -29.80
CA SER A 27 24.12 -22.40 -30.08
C SER A 27 23.12 -23.05 -29.11
N ARG A 28 22.59 -24.23 -29.45
CA ARG A 28 21.64 -24.94 -28.58
C ARG A 28 22.20 -25.25 -27.20
N ALA A 29 23.48 -25.64 -27.12
CA ALA A 29 24.14 -25.90 -25.84
C ALA A 29 24.19 -24.63 -24.99
N GLN A 30 24.66 -23.52 -25.57
CA GLN A 30 24.70 -22.22 -24.88
C GLN A 30 23.32 -21.75 -24.40
N ILE A 31 22.26 -21.99 -25.19
CA ILE A 31 20.88 -21.66 -24.79
C ILE A 31 20.49 -22.46 -23.53
N LEU A 32 20.79 -23.75 -23.47
CA LEU A 32 20.47 -24.59 -22.31
C LEU A 32 21.31 -24.19 -21.09
N ASP A 33 22.61 -23.94 -21.27
CA ASP A 33 23.52 -23.56 -20.19
C ASP A 33 23.09 -22.24 -19.56
N LYS A 34 22.87 -21.20 -20.39
CA LYS A 34 22.46 -19.88 -19.93
C LYS A 34 21.05 -19.86 -19.36
N ALA A 35 20.12 -20.65 -19.91
CA ALA A 35 18.80 -20.80 -19.32
C ALA A 35 18.89 -21.42 -17.91
N THR A 36 19.74 -22.44 -17.74
CA THR A 36 19.95 -23.08 -16.44
C THR A 36 20.55 -22.10 -15.43
N GLU A 37 21.60 -21.38 -15.82
CA GLU A 37 22.20 -20.31 -15.00
C GLU A 37 21.15 -19.25 -14.62
N TYR A 38 20.34 -18.81 -15.58
CA TYR A 38 19.32 -17.78 -15.35
C TYR A 38 18.22 -18.25 -14.39
N ILE A 39 17.75 -19.50 -14.52
CA ILE A 39 16.78 -20.07 -13.58
C ILE A 39 17.36 -20.08 -12.15
N GLN A 40 18.61 -20.53 -11.98
CA GLN A 40 19.26 -20.56 -10.67
C GLN A 40 19.47 -19.15 -10.09
N TYR A 41 19.86 -18.20 -10.93
CA TYR A 41 19.97 -16.80 -10.56
C TYR A 41 18.62 -16.23 -10.11
N MET A 42 17.56 -16.40 -10.90
CA MET A 42 16.22 -15.90 -10.58
C MET A 42 15.66 -16.54 -9.32
N ARG A 43 15.93 -17.83 -9.06
CA ARG A 43 15.57 -18.49 -7.79
C ARG A 43 16.22 -17.80 -6.59
N ARG A 44 17.53 -17.55 -6.65
CA ARG A 44 18.26 -16.84 -5.58
C ARG A 44 17.75 -15.41 -5.41
N LYS A 45 17.56 -14.69 -6.51
CA LYS A 45 17.04 -13.31 -6.51
C LYS A 45 15.63 -13.23 -5.89
N ASN A 46 14.72 -14.12 -6.28
CA ASN A 46 13.38 -14.17 -5.71
C ASN A 46 13.41 -14.51 -4.21
N HIS A 47 14.35 -15.36 -3.78
CA HIS A 47 14.49 -15.69 -2.36
C HIS A 47 14.90 -14.46 -1.53
N THR A 48 15.90 -13.70 -1.99
CA THR A 48 16.30 -12.44 -1.33
C THR A 48 15.13 -11.45 -1.31
N HIS A 49 14.44 -11.24 -2.43
CA HIS A 49 13.28 -10.35 -2.45
C HIS A 49 12.16 -10.81 -1.51
N GLN A 50 11.94 -12.11 -1.35
CA GLN A 50 10.97 -12.62 -0.40
C GLN A 50 11.38 -12.32 1.05
N GLN A 51 12.67 -12.47 1.38
CA GLN A 51 13.20 -12.08 2.69
C GLN A 51 13.00 -10.58 2.94
N ASP A 52 13.34 -9.73 1.97
CA ASP A 52 13.15 -8.28 2.07
C ASP A 52 11.67 -7.92 2.31
N ILE A 53 10.75 -8.57 1.58
CA ILE A 53 9.30 -8.39 1.76
C ILE A 53 8.88 -8.78 3.18
N ASP A 54 9.36 -9.89 3.70
CA ASP A 54 8.97 -10.39 5.02
C ASP A 54 9.52 -9.49 6.14
N ASP A 55 10.75 -8.98 5.99
CA ASP A 55 11.34 -8.03 6.93
C ASP A 55 10.62 -6.68 6.91
N LEU A 56 10.27 -6.16 5.73
CA LEU A 56 9.48 -4.93 5.60
C LEU A 56 8.09 -5.08 6.21
N LYS A 57 7.43 -6.23 6.01
CA LYS A 57 6.14 -6.52 6.66
C LYS A 57 6.26 -6.53 8.18
N ARG A 58 7.33 -7.11 8.74
CA ARG A 58 7.58 -7.11 10.19
C ARG A 58 7.80 -5.69 10.71
N GLN A 59 8.58 -4.88 10.00
CA GLN A 59 8.82 -3.47 10.36
C GLN A 59 7.51 -2.66 10.31
N ASN A 60 6.72 -2.80 9.24
CA ASN A 60 5.43 -2.11 9.12
C ASN A 60 4.47 -2.49 10.24
N ALA A 61 4.38 -3.78 10.61
CA ALA A 61 3.54 -4.21 11.72
C ALA A 61 3.92 -3.53 13.06
N LEU A 62 5.22 -3.37 13.32
CA LEU A 62 5.71 -2.66 14.51
C LEU A 62 5.37 -1.17 14.46
N LEU A 63 5.54 -0.53 13.31
CA LEU A 63 5.19 0.88 13.13
C LEU A 63 3.69 1.12 13.27
N GLU A 64 2.86 0.27 12.66
CA GLU A 64 1.39 0.31 12.80
C GLU A 64 0.95 0.11 14.26
N GLN A 65 1.65 -0.72 15.04
CA GLN A 65 1.40 -0.86 16.47
C GLN A 65 1.75 0.42 17.23
N GLN A 66 2.89 1.06 16.92
CA GLN A 66 3.30 2.32 17.55
C GLN A 66 2.32 3.45 17.22
N VAL A 67 1.90 3.58 15.96
CA VAL A 67 0.91 4.57 15.52
C VAL A 67 -0.39 4.39 16.29
N ARG A 68 -0.94 3.17 16.34
CA ARG A 68 -2.17 2.87 17.10
C ARG A 68 -2.04 3.20 18.59
N ALA A 69 -0.89 2.91 19.21
CA ALA A 69 -0.65 3.23 20.62
C ALA A 69 -0.61 4.75 20.86
N LEU A 70 0.03 5.51 19.97
CA LEU A 70 0.10 6.96 20.04
C LEU A 70 -1.28 7.62 19.81
N GLU A 71 -2.04 7.12 18.84
CA GLU A 71 -3.42 7.57 18.59
C GLU A 71 -4.33 7.32 19.80
N LYS A 72 -4.20 6.16 20.46
CA LYS A 72 -4.90 5.83 21.70
C LYS A 72 -4.47 6.75 22.86
N ALA A 73 -3.18 7.02 23.02
CA ALA A 73 -2.68 7.90 24.07
C ALA A 73 -3.17 9.34 23.86
N ARG A 74 -3.12 9.85 22.62
CA ARG A 74 -3.59 11.20 22.28
C ARG A 74 -5.09 11.37 22.48
N SER A 75 -5.90 10.41 22.03
CA SER A 75 -7.35 10.43 22.28
C SER A 75 -7.69 10.36 23.78
N SER A 76 -6.96 9.55 24.56
CA SER A 76 -7.16 9.48 26.02
C SER A 76 -6.79 10.79 26.74
N ALA A 77 -5.71 11.47 26.30
CA ALA A 77 -5.29 12.76 26.86
C ALA A 77 -6.31 13.87 26.55
N GLN A 78 -6.92 13.85 25.36
CA GLN A 78 -7.99 14.80 25.01
C GLN A 78 -9.26 14.57 25.83
N LEU A 79 -9.65 13.31 26.09
CA LEU A 79 -10.81 13.01 26.94
C LEU A 79 -10.60 13.42 28.41
N GLN A 80 -9.37 13.35 28.93
CA GLN A 80 -9.07 13.87 30.27
C GLN A 80 -9.04 15.41 30.32
N ALA A 81 -8.58 16.08 29.27
CA ALA A 81 -8.58 17.55 29.20
C ALA A 81 -9.99 18.17 29.04
N ASN A 82 -10.95 17.39 28.50
CA ASN A 82 -12.32 17.85 28.25
C ASN A 82 -13.32 17.55 29.37
N TYR A 83 -12.89 16.90 30.46
CA TYR A 83 -13.65 16.89 31.72
C TYR A 83 -13.31 18.19 32.46
N PRO A 84 -14.22 19.18 32.54
CA PRO A 84 -14.07 20.19 33.58
C PRO A 84 -14.09 19.44 34.91
N SER A 85 -12.96 19.44 35.61
CA SER A 85 -12.91 19.02 37.01
C SER A 85 -13.98 19.80 37.75
N THR A 86 -15.13 19.17 38.05
CA THR A 86 -16.22 19.75 38.84
C THR A 86 -15.86 19.77 40.33
N ASP A 87 -14.60 20.04 40.64
CA ASP A 87 -14.14 20.41 41.97
C ASP A 87 -13.34 21.70 41.84
N GLY A 88 -14.09 22.78 41.81
CA GLY A 88 -13.62 24.14 41.53
C GLY A 88 -14.63 25.12 42.06
N SER A 89 -14.87 25.02 43.37
CA SER A 89 -15.62 25.93 44.23
C SER A 89 -15.13 27.38 44.12
N LEU A 90 -15.35 28.05 42.99
CA LEU A 90 -14.98 29.45 42.79
C LEU A 90 -15.98 30.10 41.83
N TYR A 91 -16.55 31.22 42.29
CA TYR A 91 -17.40 32.19 41.58
C TYR A 91 -18.93 32.02 41.68
N THR A 92 -19.48 32.08 42.89
CA THR A 92 -20.75 32.78 43.10
C THR A 92 -20.45 34.19 43.62
N ASN A 93 -20.91 35.21 42.90
CA ASN A 93 -20.80 36.60 43.33
C ASN A 93 -21.91 36.85 44.39
N PRO A 94 -21.67 37.56 45.50
CA PRO A 94 -22.64 37.76 46.59
C PRO A 94 -23.83 38.67 46.21
N LYS A 95 -23.93 39.10 44.95
CA LYS A 95 -25.08 39.83 44.40
C LYS A 95 -25.68 38.98 43.29
N GLY A 96 -26.76 38.28 43.62
CA GLY A 96 -27.46 37.30 42.78
C GLY A 96 -27.98 37.88 41.46
N GLY A 97 -27.11 38.03 40.48
CA GLY A 97 -27.45 38.26 39.08
C GLY A 97 -27.17 36.99 38.28
N ALA A 98 -28.20 36.46 37.63
CA ALA A 98 -28.08 35.32 36.72
C ALA A 98 -27.23 35.74 35.50
N ILE A 99 -26.06 35.12 35.34
CA ILE A 99 -25.29 35.19 34.09
C ILE A 99 -25.96 34.22 33.12
N SER A 100 -26.62 34.79 32.11
CA SER A 100 -27.35 34.10 31.06
C SER A 100 -26.50 33.05 30.36
N ALA A 101 -27.05 31.84 30.25
CA ALA A 101 -26.53 30.77 29.41
C ALA A 101 -26.50 31.21 27.94
N PHE A 102 -25.34 31.07 27.29
CA PHE A 102 -25.23 31.06 25.85
C PHE A 102 -25.88 29.76 25.33
N ASP A 103 -27.13 29.86 24.90
CA ASP A 103 -27.86 28.83 24.15
C ASP A 103 -27.52 29.00 22.66
N GLY A 104 -26.40 28.42 22.25
CA GLY A 104 -25.93 28.40 20.87
C GLY A 104 -26.20 27.05 20.22
N GLY A 105 -27.47 26.70 20.05
CA GLY A 105 -27.88 25.56 19.25
C GLY A 105 -27.58 25.78 17.76
N SER A 106 -26.92 24.81 17.13
CA SER A 106 -26.86 24.69 15.68
C SER A 106 -26.85 23.21 15.32
N ASP A 107 -28.01 22.75 14.90
CA ASP A 107 -28.33 21.47 14.28
C ASP A 107 -27.98 21.51 12.79
N SER A 108 -26.73 21.22 12.44
CA SER A 108 -26.37 21.03 11.03
C SER A 108 -26.67 19.59 10.61
N SER A 109 -27.89 19.34 10.13
CA SER A 109 -28.25 18.17 9.33
C SER A 109 -27.86 18.41 7.87
N SER A 110 -26.97 17.59 7.31
CA SER A 110 -26.81 17.49 5.85
C SER A 110 -26.62 16.04 5.44
N ASP A 111 -27.71 15.58 4.85
CA ASP A 111 -28.02 14.45 3.98
C ASP A 111 -26.85 13.68 3.32
N SER A 112 -27.06 12.37 3.21
CA SER A 112 -26.18 11.39 2.55
C SER A 112 -26.65 11.16 1.12
N GLU A 113 -25.75 11.27 0.13
CA GLU A 113 -25.95 10.77 -1.23
C GLU A 113 -24.89 9.69 -1.52
N PRO A 114 -25.28 8.47 -1.94
CA PRO A 114 -24.37 7.52 -2.55
C PRO A 114 -24.58 7.51 -4.07
N ASP A 115 -23.53 7.70 -4.88
CA ASP A 115 -23.61 7.28 -6.28
C ASP A 115 -22.27 6.88 -6.93
N GLU A 116 -22.42 5.94 -7.87
CA GLU A 116 -21.51 4.88 -8.37
C GLU A 116 -20.26 5.28 -9.21
N PRO A 117 -19.40 4.29 -9.59
CA PRO A 117 -18.07 4.51 -10.16
C PRO A 117 -18.08 4.76 -11.67
N GLN A 118 -17.33 5.77 -12.13
CA GLN A 118 -17.12 6.02 -13.55
C GLN A 118 -16.02 5.13 -14.16
N ASN A 119 -16.54 4.09 -14.80
CA ASN A 119 -16.10 3.38 -16.00
C ASN A 119 -14.82 3.84 -16.76
N ARG A 120 -14.10 2.81 -17.19
CA ARG A 120 -12.88 2.76 -18.01
C ARG A 120 -13.02 3.52 -19.33
N LYS A 121 -11.98 4.26 -19.75
CA LYS A 121 -11.65 4.43 -21.19
C LYS A 121 -10.15 4.45 -21.45
N LYS A 122 -9.71 3.44 -22.21
CA LYS A 122 -8.46 3.37 -22.96
C LYS A 122 -8.43 4.51 -23.99
N LEU A 123 -7.29 5.17 -24.16
CA LEU A 123 -6.99 5.90 -25.39
C LEU A 123 -5.67 5.39 -25.96
N ARG A 124 -5.80 4.55 -26.99
CA ARG A 124 -4.76 4.28 -27.97
C ARG A 124 -4.91 5.33 -29.06
N MET A 125 -3.86 6.08 -29.36
CA MET A 125 -3.70 6.76 -30.64
C MET A 125 -2.24 6.63 -31.07
N GLU A 126 -2.08 6.03 -32.24
CA GLU A 126 -0.85 6.05 -33.02
C GLU A 126 -0.75 7.32 -33.89
N ALA A 127 0.46 7.49 -34.42
CA ALA A 127 0.85 8.16 -35.65
C ALA A 127 1.16 9.67 -35.58
N SER A 128 2.45 9.97 -35.67
CA SER A 128 3.05 10.57 -36.87
C SER A 128 4.49 10.10 -37.03
#